data_AF-A0A540WFF7-F1
#
_entry.id   AF-A0A540WFF7-F1
#
_cell.length_a   1.000
_cell.length_b   1.000
_cell.length_c   1.000
_cell.angle_alpha   90.00
_cell.angle_beta   90.00
_cell.angle_gamma   90.00
#
_symmetry.space_group_name_H-M   'P 1'
#
loop_
_entity.id
_entity.type
_entity.pdbx_description
1 polymer ?
#
loop_
_entity_poly.entity_id
_entity_poly.type
_entity_poly.pdbx_seq_one_letter_code
_entity_poly.pdbx_strand_id
1 'polypeptide(L)'
;MNGESDEQWAYASVGTLEGLVQRGRGLGALSAPGDPAAGQLVYDCVRRDCRWDSQVDERHLYLARLIRDLELPLEPVFALLAGDEDECERATRVLELLALSGSVEARQVLRSYIREGEHWVDVLESVAGCWPVEWWDDLAGLARSRLVGDEPLLWRSEPWVRWQLGQRSAAPRADRPVVGAEAGLSGRQLLQVLGDPGAPDGAKVGALWALTERPPEPGLIPMVPTLLTADGRRPLPLLSRAVDRLGALAVPAAREWATDPRQWLSWTGMMVLAEHGDTADLPVLIEELSAHWTVRDWCGPDRLAAGLSRFGPQAAEAAPLLRRFWLHTPHSYERLAYLKALAAIDPAGMEHAYFESLWDCESDARLLGIASAPDMLPVWERLAQLRDDPMEEPEVRSAAGERLVALDG
;
A
#
# COMPACT_ATOMS: atom_id res chain seq x y z
N MET A 1 23.16 6.36 29.89
CA MET A 1 24.33 5.47 29.80
C MET A 1 23.80 4.08 29.56
N ASN A 2 23.96 3.42 28.42
CA ASN A 2 24.64 3.70 27.14
C ASN A 2 23.68 3.17 26.06
N GLY A 3 23.42 3.94 25.00
CA GLY A 3 24.10 3.76 23.72
C GLY A 3 23.05 3.21 22.74
N GLU A 4 22.95 3.61 21.49
CA GLU A 4 23.82 4.38 20.62
C GLU A 4 22.99 5.50 19.96
N SER A 5 23.66 6.45 19.32
CA SER A 5 22.99 7.28 18.33
C SER A 5 22.42 6.36 17.24
N ASP A 6 21.11 6.11 17.27
CA ASP A 6 20.37 5.85 16.03
C ASP A 6 20.56 7.12 15.19
N GLU A 7 21.64 7.14 14.39
CA GLU A 7 21.72 8.02 13.24
C GLU A 7 20.45 7.75 12.46
N GLN A 8 19.49 8.67 12.58
CA GLN A 8 18.15 8.52 12.03
C GLN A 8 18.30 8.20 10.55
N TRP A 9 18.06 6.93 10.21
CA TRP A 9 18.31 6.42 8.88
C TRP A 9 17.49 7.25 7.90
N ALA A 10 18.16 7.67 6.82
CA ALA A 10 17.57 8.51 5.81
C ALA A 10 17.81 7.87 4.45
N TYR A 11 16.80 7.92 3.60
CA TYR A 11 16.93 7.52 2.21
C TYR A 11 18.05 8.33 1.53
N ALA A 12 18.85 7.64 0.73
CA ALA A 12 19.84 8.26 -0.13
C ALA A 12 19.19 9.18 -1.17
N SER A 13 20.03 10.01 -1.78
CA SER A 13 19.60 10.99 -2.80
C SER A 13 18.86 10.30 -3.95
N VAL A 14 17.76 10.90 -4.41
CA VAL A 14 16.93 10.37 -5.51
C VAL A 14 17.67 10.24 -6.85
N GLY A 15 18.81 10.90 -6.99
CA GLY A 15 19.65 10.83 -8.19
C GLY A 15 20.75 9.75 -8.14
N THR A 16 20.86 8.99 -7.04
CA THR A 16 21.82 7.89 -6.94
C THR A 16 21.12 6.54 -7.14
N LEU A 17 21.86 5.53 -7.60
CA LEU A 17 21.34 4.17 -7.72
C LEU A 17 20.78 3.67 -6.38
N GLU A 18 21.50 3.92 -5.27
CA GLU A 18 21.04 3.58 -3.92
C GLU A 18 19.66 4.18 -3.62
N GLY A 19 19.47 5.48 -3.86
CA GLY A 19 18.19 6.13 -3.58
C GLY A 19 17.05 5.62 -4.46
N LEU A 20 17.35 5.25 -5.71
CA LEU A 20 16.37 4.64 -6.61
C LEU A 20 15.97 3.23 -6.14
N VAL A 21 16.95 2.39 -5.77
CA VAL A 21 16.72 1.03 -5.25
C VAL A 21 15.97 1.05 -3.92
N GLN A 22 16.34 1.94 -3.00
CA GLN A 22 15.65 2.07 -1.71
C GLN A 22 14.17 2.43 -1.86
N ARG A 23 13.81 3.18 -2.92
CA ARG A 23 12.42 3.58 -3.22
C ARG A 23 11.71 2.61 -4.17
N GLY A 24 12.35 1.54 -4.63
CA GLY A 24 11.77 0.61 -5.61
C GLY A 24 11.42 1.26 -6.96
N ARG A 25 12.19 2.29 -7.37
CA ARG A 25 11.98 2.97 -8.65
C ARG A 25 12.42 2.11 -9.82
N GLY A 26 11.63 2.07 -10.89
CA GLY A 26 12.02 1.33 -12.10
C GLY A 26 13.34 1.80 -12.72
N LEU A 27 13.70 3.07 -12.55
CA LEU A 27 15.00 3.60 -13.00
C LEU A 27 16.17 2.96 -12.25
N GLY A 28 15.95 2.55 -10.99
CA GLY A 28 16.93 1.79 -10.22
C GLY A 28 17.21 0.44 -10.86
N ALA A 29 16.16 -0.29 -11.26
CA ALA A 29 16.31 -1.57 -11.93
C ALA A 29 16.91 -1.46 -13.33
N LEU A 30 16.58 -0.41 -14.08
CA LEU A 30 17.20 -0.13 -15.38
C LEU A 30 18.70 0.20 -15.25
N SER A 31 19.10 0.85 -14.16
CA SER A 31 20.48 1.31 -13.96
C SER A 31 21.38 0.24 -13.31
N ALA A 32 20.81 -0.67 -12.52
CA ALA A 32 21.55 -1.63 -11.71
C ALA A 32 22.54 -2.53 -12.50
N PRO A 33 22.21 -3.07 -13.69
CA PRO A 33 23.14 -3.95 -14.43
C PRO A 33 24.46 -3.28 -14.84
N GLY A 34 24.48 -1.94 -14.91
CA GLY A 34 25.67 -1.17 -15.27
C GLY A 34 26.55 -0.73 -14.09
N ASP A 35 26.15 -1.01 -12.84
CA ASP A 35 26.80 -0.48 -11.64
C ASP A 35 27.41 -1.61 -10.78
N PRO A 36 28.73 -1.60 -10.52
CA PRO A 36 29.37 -2.65 -9.72
C PRO A 36 28.93 -2.67 -8.25
N ALA A 37 28.35 -1.59 -7.73
CA ALA A 37 27.83 -1.54 -6.36
C ALA A 37 26.40 -2.09 -6.25
N ALA A 38 25.70 -2.34 -7.36
CA ALA A 38 24.28 -2.70 -7.37
C ALA A 38 23.97 -3.90 -6.47
N GLY A 39 24.76 -4.97 -6.53
CA GLY A 39 24.53 -6.16 -5.71
C GLY A 39 24.55 -5.87 -4.21
N GLN A 40 25.52 -5.07 -3.76
CA GLN A 40 25.60 -4.68 -2.35
C GLN A 40 24.42 -3.79 -1.94
N LEU A 41 24.01 -2.86 -2.79
CA LEU A 41 22.86 -1.99 -2.55
C LEU A 41 21.55 -2.78 -2.41
N VAL A 42 21.39 -3.84 -3.22
CA VAL A 42 20.23 -4.74 -3.14
C VAL A 42 20.22 -5.48 -1.80
N TYR A 43 21.34 -6.07 -1.37
CA TYR A 43 21.41 -6.73 -0.06
C TYR A 43 21.17 -5.78 1.10
N ASP A 44 21.72 -4.57 1.04
CA ASP A 44 21.49 -3.56 2.08
C ASP A 44 20.01 -3.15 2.15
N CYS A 45 19.31 -3.08 1.01
CA CYS A 45 17.89 -2.79 0.94
C CYS A 45 17.03 -3.93 1.54
N VAL A 46 17.35 -5.19 1.24
CA VAL A 46 16.69 -6.37 1.85
C VAL A 46 16.91 -6.38 3.36
N ARG A 47 18.14 -6.15 3.82
CA ARG A 47 18.50 -6.23 5.24
C ARG A 47 17.85 -5.12 6.07
N ARG A 48 17.90 -3.86 5.62
CA ARG A 48 17.46 -2.70 6.43
C ARG A 48 15.96 -2.47 6.47
N ASP A 49 15.18 -3.13 5.61
CA ASP A 49 13.82 -2.74 5.27
C ASP A 49 13.72 -1.29 4.80
N CYS A 50 13.77 -1.07 3.50
CA CYS A 50 13.58 0.27 2.97
C CYS A 50 12.11 0.63 2.76
N ARG A 51 11.13 -0.24 3.07
CA ARG A 51 9.70 0.06 2.90
C ARG A 51 9.30 1.24 3.77
N TRP A 52 8.51 2.15 3.22
CA TRP A 52 7.95 3.24 4.03
C TRP A 52 6.80 2.74 4.90
N ASP A 53 5.92 1.95 4.29
CA ASP A 53 4.79 1.28 4.95
C ASP A 53 4.75 -0.17 4.46
N SER A 54 5.15 -1.10 5.32
CA SER A 54 5.23 -2.52 4.97
C SER A 54 3.86 -3.15 4.68
N GLN A 55 2.75 -2.49 5.02
CA GLN A 55 1.41 -3.01 4.77
C GLN A 55 0.97 -2.88 3.31
N VAL A 56 1.58 -1.98 2.55
CA VAL A 56 1.15 -1.62 1.18
C VAL A 56 2.28 -1.62 0.15
N ASP A 57 3.52 -1.89 0.56
CA ASP A 57 4.73 -1.73 -0.28
C ASP A 57 5.19 -3.07 -0.89
N GLU A 58 5.16 -3.16 -2.22
CA GLU A 58 5.49 -4.37 -3.00
C GLU A 58 7.00 -4.58 -3.25
N ARG A 59 7.89 -3.94 -2.47
CA ARG A 59 9.36 -3.95 -2.72
C ARG A 59 10.01 -5.33 -2.80
N HIS A 60 9.45 -6.34 -2.15
CA HIS A 60 10.00 -7.69 -2.14
C HIS A 60 10.08 -8.31 -3.56
N LEU A 61 9.07 -8.07 -4.42
CA LEU A 61 9.11 -8.49 -5.84
C LEU A 61 10.19 -7.78 -6.62
N TYR A 62 10.31 -6.47 -6.41
CA TYR A 62 11.36 -5.66 -7.02
C TYR A 62 12.77 -6.16 -6.63
N LEU A 63 13.01 -6.43 -5.35
CA LEU A 63 14.29 -6.94 -4.86
C LEU A 63 14.58 -8.36 -5.33
N ALA A 64 13.59 -9.25 -5.35
CA ALA A 64 13.74 -10.61 -5.88
C ALA A 64 14.11 -10.60 -7.37
N ARG A 65 13.49 -9.72 -8.17
CA ARG A 65 13.86 -9.52 -9.58
C ARG A 65 15.29 -9.03 -9.73
N LEU A 66 15.73 -8.06 -8.93
CA LEU A 66 17.12 -7.59 -8.97
C LEU A 66 18.11 -8.69 -8.60
N ILE A 67 17.81 -9.51 -7.59
CA ILE A 67 18.65 -10.66 -7.22
C ILE A 67 18.76 -11.65 -8.39
N ARG A 68 17.64 -11.99 -9.03
CA ARG A 68 17.62 -12.87 -10.21
C ARG A 68 18.38 -12.27 -11.39
N ASP A 69 18.05 -11.04 -11.75
CA ASP A 69 18.52 -10.40 -12.99
C ASP A 69 20.00 -9.99 -12.92
N LEU A 70 20.52 -9.74 -11.71
CA LEU A 70 21.95 -9.50 -11.46
C LEU A 70 22.73 -10.78 -11.11
N GLU A 71 22.07 -11.94 -11.12
CA GLU A 71 22.65 -13.25 -10.78
C GLU A 71 23.35 -13.25 -9.40
N LEU A 72 22.72 -12.63 -8.40
CA LEU A 72 23.31 -12.47 -7.08
C LEU A 72 23.25 -13.79 -6.26
N PRO A 73 24.31 -14.11 -5.48
CA PRO A 73 24.27 -15.23 -4.55
C PRO A 73 23.15 -15.09 -3.51
N LEU A 74 22.56 -16.20 -3.08
CA LEU A 74 21.41 -16.16 -2.17
C LEU A 74 21.80 -16.24 -0.69
N GLU A 75 23.04 -16.61 -0.40
CA GLU A 75 23.55 -16.80 0.96
C GLU A 75 23.35 -15.56 1.86
N PRO A 76 23.55 -14.30 1.40
CA PRO A 76 23.25 -13.13 2.22
C PRO A 76 21.77 -13.01 2.61
N VAL A 77 20.85 -13.47 1.76
CA VAL A 77 19.41 -13.49 2.06
C VAL A 77 19.07 -14.66 2.99
N PHE A 78 19.70 -15.82 2.82
CA PHE A 78 19.50 -16.96 3.72
C PHE A 78 19.89 -16.64 5.16
N ALA A 79 20.98 -15.88 5.34
CA ALA A 79 21.46 -15.49 6.66
C ALA A 79 20.40 -14.72 7.48
N LEU A 80 19.52 -13.98 6.81
CA LEU A 80 18.45 -13.20 7.45
C LEU A 80 17.33 -14.08 8.01
N LEU A 81 17.16 -15.33 7.56
CA LEU A 81 16.18 -16.26 8.14
C LEU A 81 16.48 -16.57 9.62
N ALA A 82 17.76 -16.49 10.02
CA ALA A 82 18.21 -16.67 11.40
C ALA A 82 18.21 -15.36 12.22
N GLY A 83 17.74 -14.26 11.62
CA GLY A 83 17.57 -12.97 12.26
C GLY A 83 16.33 -12.90 13.15
N ASP A 84 15.89 -11.68 13.43
CA ASP A 84 14.61 -11.45 14.11
C ASP A 84 13.39 -11.75 13.20
N GLU A 85 12.19 -11.61 13.76
CA GLU A 85 10.92 -11.89 13.05
C GLU A 85 10.80 -11.07 11.76
N ASP A 86 11.19 -9.79 11.79
CA ASP A 86 11.09 -8.89 10.64
C ASP A 86 12.15 -9.22 9.57
N GLU A 87 13.39 -9.52 9.97
CA GLU A 87 14.44 -10.02 9.07
C GLU A 87 14.03 -11.33 8.39
N CYS A 88 13.43 -12.25 9.16
CA CYS A 88 12.93 -13.52 8.68
C CYS A 88 11.77 -13.33 7.67
N GLU A 89 10.83 -12.44 7.96
CA GLU A 89 9.72 -12.07 7.07
C GLU A 89 10.24 -11.57 5.73
N ARG A 90 11.14 -10.58 5.74
CA ARG A 90 11.72 -10.00 4.51
C ARG A 90 12.46 -11.03 3.66
N ALA A 91 13.29 -11.85 4.30
CA ALA A 91 14.01 -12.91 3.62
C ALA A 91 13.05 -13.92 2.98
N THR A 92 12.03 -14.32 3.73
CA THR A 92 11.01 -15.28 3.29
C THR A 92 10.29 -14.80 2.05
N ARG A 93 9.80 -13.54 2.02
CA ARG A 93 9.11 -12.97 0.85
C ARG A 93 9.96 -12.97 -0.42
N VAL A 94 11.25 -12.64 -0.30
CA VAL A 94 12.17 -12.65 -1.45
C VAL A 94 12.42 -14.08 -1.94
N LEU A 95 12.67 -15.01 -1.01
CA LEU A 95 12.99 -16.40 -1.34
C LEU A 95 11.79 -17.17 -1.92
N GLU A 96 10.58 -16.84 -1.49
CA GLU A 96 9.34 -17.37 -2.06
C GLU A 96 9.23 -17.09 -3.55
N LEU A 97 9.47 -15.85 -3.95
CA LEU A 97 9.43 -15.41 -5.33
C LEU A 97 10.58 -16.02 -6.14
N LEU A 98 11.79 -16.06 -5.58
CA LEU A 98 12.92 -16.72 -6.23
C LEU A 98 12.67 -18.22 -6.46
N ALA A 99 11.99 -18.90 -5.53
CA ALA A 99 11.57 -20.28 -5.72
C ALA A 99 10.54 -20.42 -6.86
N LEU A 100 9.56 -19.51 -6.95
CA LEU A 100 8.57 -19.48 -8.04
C LEU A 100 9.22 -19.21 -9.41
N SER A 101 10.30 -18.43 -9.46
CA SER A 101 11.11 -18.24 -10.67
C SER A 101 12.08 -19.38 -10.99
N GLY A 102 12.08 -20.45 -10.20
CA GLY A 102 12.80 -21.69 -10.48
C GLY A 102 14.03 -21.95 -9.61
N SER A 103 14.32 -21.11 -8.61
CA SER A 103 15.43 -21.35 -7.67
C SER A 103 15.12 -22.53 -6.76
N VAL A 104 15.73 -23.68 -7.06
CA VAL A 104 15.65 -24.88 -6.23
C VAL A 104 16.26 -24.64 -4.86
N GLU A 105 17.33 -23.86 -4.80
CA GLU A 105 18.04 -23.50 -3.57
C GLU A 105 17.16 -22.70 -2.61
N ALA A 106 16.50 -21.64 -3.11
CA ALA A 106 15.55 -20.84 -2.34
C ALA A 106 14.38 -21.69 -1.80
N ARG A 107 13.86 -22.61 -2.64
CA ARG A 107 12.81 -23.54 -2.21
C ARG A 107 13.31 -24.49 -1.11
N GLN A 108 14.52 -25.02 -1.25
CA GLN A 108 15.08 -25.97 -0.30
C GLN A 108 15.42 -25.31 1.04
N VAL A 109 15.98 -24.12 1.04
CA VAL A 109 16.34 -23.43 2.29
C VAL A 109 15.11 -23.09 3.12
N LEU A 110 14.02 -22.60 2.51
CA LEU A 110 12.77 -22.31 3.21
C LEU A 110 12.13 -23.59 3.76
N ARG A 111 12.11 -24.68 2.98
CA ARG A 111 11.62 -25.99 3.46
C ARG A 111 12.47 -26.52 4.61
N SER A 112 13.78 -26.32 4.60
CA SER A 112 14.68 -26.67 5.71
C SER A 112 14.43 -25.79 6.93
N TYR A 113 14.23 -24.48 6.72
CA TYR A 113 13.88 -23.55 7.78
C TYR A 113 12.56 -23.92 8.46
N ILE A 114 11.52 -24.30 7.71
CA ILE A 114 10.25 -24.76 8.30
C ILE A 114 10.44 -25.99 9.23
N ARG A 115 11.48 -26.81 8.99
CA ARG A 115 11.77 -27.98 9.84
C ARG A 115 12.40 -27.62 11.17
N GLU A 116 13.21 -26.57 11.22
CA GLU A 116 14.15 -26.33 12.32
C GLU A 116 14.02 -24.94 12.95
N GLY A 117 13.62 -23.94 12.16
CA GLY A 117 13.56 -22.53 12.50
C GLY A 117 12.55 -22.16 13.59
N GLU A 118 12.77 -21.01 14.19
CA GLU A 118 11.96 -20.45 15.27
C GLU A 118 10.62 -19.92 14.73
N HIS A 119 10.67 -19.07 13.70
CA HIS A 119 9.50 -18.47 13.03
C HIS A 119 8.85 -19.41 11.98
N TRP A 120 8.94 -20.73 12.18
CA TRP A 120 8.53 -21.71 11.17
C TRP A 120 7.04 -21.66 10.82
N VAL A 121 6.18 -21.20 11.74
CA VAL A 121 4.73 -21.05 11.51
C VAL A 121 4.49 -19.97 10.46
N ASP A 122 5.08 -18.79 10.64
CA ASP A 122 4.90 -17.65 9.73
C ASP A 122 5.47 -17.95 8.35
N VAL A 123 6.66 -18.57 8.30
CA VAL A 123 7.26 -19.02 7.03
C VAL A 123 6.40 -20.06 6.34
N LEU A 124 5.84 -21.02 7.08
CA LEU A 124 4.98 -22.05 6.51
C LEU A 124 3.66 -21.48 5.97
N GLU A 125 3.03 -20.55 6.70
CA GLU A 125 1.83 -19.85 6.22
C GLU A 125 2.12 -19.03 4.97
N SER A 126 3.25 -18.32 4.97
CA SER A 126 3.66 -17.48 3.85
C SER A 126 3.90 -18.31 2.59
N VAL A 127 4.69 -19.40 2.67
CA VAL A 127 4.90 -20.28 1.50
C VAL A 127 3.62 -20.98 1.06
N ALA A 128 2.74 -21.38 1.99
CA ALA A 128 1.49 -22.04 1.63
C ALA A 128 0.50 -21.08 0.93
N GLY A 129 0.62 -19.78 1.19
CA GLY A 129 -0.17 -18.74 0.55
C GLY A 129 0.21 -18.49 -0.92
N CYS A 130 1.47 -18.72 -1.31
CA CYS A 130 1.96 -18.36 -2.66
C CYS A 130 2.47 -19.54 -3.49
N TRP A 131 2.91 -20.65 -2.88
CA TRP A 131 3.47 -21.79 -3.62
C TRP A 131 2.42 -22.83 -4.03
N PRO A 132 2.70 -23.58 -5.12
CA PRO A 132 1.95 -24.78 -5.45
C PRO A 132 1.85 -25.74 -4.27
N VAL A 133 0.67 -26.31 -4.06
CA VAL A 133 0.34 -27.20 -2.94
C VAL A 133 1.36 -28.34 -2.80
N GLU A 134 1.73 -28.95 -3.91
CA GLU A 134 2.65 -30.08 -3.97
C GLU A 134 4.05 -29.76 -3.41
N TRP A 135 4.39 -28.48 -3.20
CA TRP A 135 5.67 -28.07 -2.64
C TRP A 135 5.69 -28.00 -1.12
N TRP A 136 4.55 -28.07 -0.44
CA TRP A 136 4.48 -27.91 1.01
C TRP A 136 3.51 -28.89 1.70
N ASP A 137 2.58 -29.53 0.99
CA ASP A 137 1.57 -30.41 1.60
C ASP A 137 2.17 -31.60 2.37
N ASP A 138 3.35 -32.06 1.98
CA ASP A 138 4.09 -33.13 2.66
C ASP A 138 4.56 -32.76 4.08
N LEU A 139 4.55 -31.47 4.44
CA LEU A 139 4.97 -30.96 5.74
C LEU A 139 3.89 -31.12 6.83
N ALA A 140 2.68 -31.61 6.51
CA ALA A 140 1.58 -31.75 7.46
C ALA A 140 1.94 -32.58 8.71
N GLY A 141 2.70 -33.67 8.53
CA GLY A 141 3.15 -34.54 9.63
C GLY A 141 4.14 -33.84 10.56
N LEU A 142 5.06 -33.08 9.97
CA LEU A 142 6.04 -32.26 10.69
C LEU A 142 5.31 -31.17 11.49
N ALA A 143 4.41 -30.42 10.85
CA ALA A 143 3.64 -29.36 11.50
C ALA A 143 2.87 -29.90 12.72
N ARG A 144 2.18 -31.04 12.57
CA ARG A 144 1.52 -31.75 13.70
C ARG A 144 2.44 -32.06 14.87
N SER A 145 3.69 -32.43 14.59
CA SER A 145 4.65 -32.78 15.64
C SER A 145 5.26 -31.58 16.35
N ARG A 146 5.31 -30.42 15.68
CA ARG A 146 5.92 -29.19 16.20
C ARG A 146 4.93 -28.31 16.97
N LEU A 147 3.62 -28.41 16.68
CA LEU A 147 2.60 -27.63 17.39
C LEU A 147 2.54 -28.02 18.87
N VAL A 148 2.60 -27.02 19.75
CA VAL A 148 2.61 -27.20 21.21
C VAL A 148 1.23 -26.89 21.83
N GLY A 149 0.33 -26.24 21.08
CA GLY A 149 -1.07 -26.00 21.46
C GLY A 149 -1.36 -24.62 22.04
N ASP A 150 -0.37 -23.73 22.00
CA ASP A 150 -0.44 -22.33 22.43
C ASP A 150 -0.55 -21.36 21.23
N GLU A 151 -0.46 -21.86 20.00
CA GLU A 151 -0.49 -21.07 18.76
C GLU A 151 -1.95 -20.62 18.44
N PRO A 152 -2.28 -19.32 18.57
CA PRO A 152 -3.62 -18.85 18.31
C PRO A 152 -3.88 -18.68 16.80
N LEU A 153 -5.11 -18.96 16.37
CA LEU A 153 -5.68 -18.55 15.07
C LEU A 153 -5.17 -19.25 13.79
N LEU A 154 -4.38 -20.32 13.89
CA LEU A 154 -3.91 -21.10 12.73
C LEU A 154 -5.05 -21.52 11.76
N TRP A 155 -6.26 -21.78 12.25
CA TRP A 155 -7.38 -22.30 11.45
C TRP A 155 -7.94 -21.38 10.35
N ARG A 156 -7.39 -20.18 10.10
CA ARG A 156 -7.93 -19.21 9.12
C ARG A 156 -7.19 -19.16 7.78
N SER A 157 -5.97 -19.68 7.72
CA SER A 157 -5.07 -19.61 6.56
C SER A 157 -4.70 -21.01 6.07
N GLU A 158 -4.25 -21.10 4.81
CA GLU A 158 -3.44 -22.24 4.38
C GLU A 158 -2.10 -22.21 5.16
N PRO A 159 -1.50 -23.36 5.50
CA PRO A 159 -1.92 -24.73 5.15
C PRO A 159 -2.91 -25.35 6.15
N TRP A 160 -3.22 -24.65 7.25
CA TRP A 160 -3.91 -25.21 8.40
C TRP A 160 -5.36 -25.59 8.13
N VAL A 161 -6.06 -24.77 7.34
CA VAL A 161 -7.44 -25.04 6.90
C VAL A 161 -7.51 -26.38 6.17
N ARG A 162 -6.58 -26.61 5.23
CA ARG A 162 -6.49 -27.85 4.46
C ARG A 162 -6.17 -29.06 5.32
N TRP A 163 -5.19 -28.92 6.22
CA TRP A 163 -4.80 -30.01 7.11
C TRP A 163 -5.75 -30.24 8.28
N GLN A 164 -6.73 -29.35 8.46
CA GLN A 164 -7.68 -29.35 9.58
C GLN A 164 -6.95 -29.35 10.93
N LEU A 165 -5.85 -28.62 11.02
CA LEU A 165 -5.04 -28.45 12.23
C LEU A 165 -5.37 -27.11 12.90
N GLY A 166 -5.32 -27.06 14.23
CA GLY A 166 -5.61 -25.83 14.98
C GLY A 166 -7.10 -25.49 15.15
N GLN A 167 -8.02 -26.35 14.70
CA GLN A 167 -9.43 -26.23 15.06
C GLN A 167 -9.65 -26.58 16.54
N ARG A 168 -9.49 -25.60 17.44
CA ARG A 168 -10.18 -25.64 18.73
C ARG A 168 -11.60 -25.14 18.50
N SER A 169 -12.59 -25.93 18.92
CA SER A 169 -14.02 -25.62 18.94
C SER A 169 -14.19 -24.14 19.25
N ALA A 170 -14.50 -23.34 18.23
CA ALA A 170 -14.72 -21.91 18.41
C ALA A 170 -15.81 -21.81 19.48
N ALA A 171 -15.48 -21.21 20.63
CA ALA A 171 -16.52 -20.68 21.48
C ALA A 171 -17.44 -19.87 20.56
N PRO A 172 -18.78 -20.00 20.68
CA PRO A 172 -19.70 -19.26 19.83
C PRO A 172 -19.22 -17.82 19.84
N ARG A 173 -19.03 -17.25 18.64
CA ARG A 173 -18.60 -15.87 18.46
C ARG A 173 -19.30 -15.06 19.54
N ALA A 174 -18.54 -14.37 20.39
CA ALA A 174 -19.10 -13.21 21.07
C ALA A 174 -19.74 -12.41 19.93
N ASP A 175 -21.06 -12.25 20.01
CA ASP A 175 -21.86 -11.62 18.98
C ASP A 175 -21.07 -10.42 18.46
N ARG A 176 -20.83 -10.38 17.13
CA ARG A 176 -20.54 -9.09 16.50
C ARG A 176 -21.56 -8.13 17.09
N PRO A 177 -21.17 -6.96 17.64
CA PRO A 177 -22.12 -6.04 18.23
C PRO A 177 -23.24 -5.87 17.20
N VAL A 178 -24.41 -6.38 17.61
CA VAL A 178 -25.57 -6.49 16.76
C VAL A 178 -25.82 -5.09 16.21
N VAL A 179 -25.81 -4.96 14.89
CA VAL A 179 -26.47 -3.85 14.19
C VAL A 179 -27.91 -3.87 14.69
N GLY A 180 -28.24 -3.04 15.69
CA GLY A 180 -29.28 -3.42 16.64
C GLY A 180 -30.39 -2.41 16.89
N ALA A 181 -30.08 -1.12 17.04
CA ALA A 181 -31.09 -0.11 17.36
C ALA A 181 -31.23 0.95 16.26
N GLU A 182 -30.14 1.31 15.60
CA GLU A 182 -30.06 2.45 14.69
C GLU A 182 -30.52 2.13 13.27
N ALA A 183 -30.50 0.85 12.88
CA ALA A 183 -30.87 0.41 11.53
C ALA A 183 -32.31 0.78 11.13
N GLY A 184 -33.23 0.82 12.11
CA GLY A 184 -34.63 1.20 11.91
C GLY A 184 -34.93 2.70 12.07
N LEU A 185 -33.96 3.50 12.52
CA LEU A 185 -34.16 4.94 12.74
C LEU A 185 -34.18 5.68 11.40
N SER A 186 -34.97 6.75 11.27
CA SER A 186 -34.90 7.69 10.14
C SER A 186 -33.62 8.55 10.20
N GLY A 187 -33.22 9.18 9.09
CA GLY A 187 -32.05 10.08 9.06
C GLY A 187 -32.11 11.16 10.14
N ARG A 188 -33.28 11.79 10.35
CA ARG A 188 -33.50 12.76 11.44
C ARG A 188 -33.25 12.17 12.83
N GLN A 189 -33.69 10.94 13.08
CA GLN A 189 -33.47 10.27 14.37
C GLN A 189 -31.99 9.90 14.57
N LEU A 190 -31.28 9.54 13.50
CA LEU A 190 -29.82 9.34 13.56
C LEU A 190 -29.10 10.64 13.92
N LEU A 191 -29.47 11.76 13.31
CA LEU A 191 -28.93 13.08 13.69
C LEU A 191 -29.23 13.45 15.15
N GLN A 192 -30.38 13.05 15.69
CA GLN A 192 -30.68 13.24 17.12
C GLN A 192 -29.74 12.44 18.02
N VAL A 193 -29.45 11.18 17.68
CA VAL A 193 -28.47 10.35 18.41
C VAL A 193 -27.09 10.99 18.38
N LEU A 194 -26.67 11.51 17.22
CA LEU A 194 -25.38 12.20 17.07
C LEU A 194 -25.31 13.48 17.92
N GLY A 195 -26.42 14.20 18.03
CA GLY A 195 -26.51 15.48 18.73
C GLY A 195 -26.70 15.35 20.24
N ASP A 196 -27.02 14.16 20.74
CA ASP A 196 -27.20 13.90 22.16
C ASP A 196 -25.86 13.86 22.90
N PRO A 197 -25.58 14.79 23.83
CA PRO A 197 -24.36 14.77 24.63
C PRO A 197 -24.27 13.55 25.56
N GLY A 198 -25.41 12.95 25.91
CA GLY A 198 -25.49 11.77 26.79
C GLY A 198 -25.38 10.43 26.05
N ALA A 199 -25.41 10.44 24.71
CA ALA A 199 -25.29 9.21 23.93
C ALA A 199 -23.84 8.68 23.94
N PRO A 200 -23.63 7.38 24.19
CA PRO A 200 -22.29 6.79 24.19
C PRO A 200 -21.70 6.77 22.77
N ASP A 201 -20.37 6.85 22.67
CA ASP A 201 -19.64 6.86 21.39
C ASP A 201 -20.05 5.69 20.49
N GLY A 202 -20.29 4.50 21.04
CA GLY A 202 -20.76 3.34 20.27
C GLY A 202 -22.09 3.56 19.55
N ALA A 203 -23.05 4.25 20.18
CA ALA A 203 -24.33 4.58 19.55
C ALA A 203 -24.15 5.62 18.45
N LYS A 204 -23.25 6.60 18.65
CA LYS A 204 -22.92 7.61 17.63
C LYS A 204 -22.21 7.00 16.43
N VAL A 205 -21.27 6.08 16.66
CA VAL A 205 -20.59 5.31 15.60
C VAL A 205 -21.60 4.43 14.84
N GLY A 206 -22.54 3.78 15.54
CA GLY A 206 -23.64 3.04 14.92
C GLY A 206 -24.53 3.93 14.05
N ALA A 207 -24.80 5.16 14.50
CA ALA A 207 -25.56 6.15 13.72
C ALA A 207 -24.79 6.62 12.48
N LEU A 208 -23.48 6.89 12.58
CA LEU A 208 -22.63 7.22 11.44
C LEU A 208 -22.61 6.08 10.40
N TRP A 209 -22.44 4.83 10.84
CA TRP A 209 -22.54 3.66 9.97
C TRP A 209 -23.90 3.59 9.26
N ALA A 210 -25.00 3.80 9.98
CA ALA A 210 -26.33 3.79 9.38
C ALA A 210 -26.49 4.89 8.32
N LEU A 211 -25.86 6.07 8.50
CA LEU A 211 -25.83 7.14 7.51
C LEU A 211 -25.00 6.79 6.27
N THR A 212 -23.94 5.98 6.38
CA THR A 212 -23.10 5.63 5.20
C THR A 212 -23.86 4.79 4.17
N GLU A 213 -24.86 4.03 4.62
CA GLU A 213 -25.67 3.11 3.81
C GLU A 213 -26.95 3.77 3.25
N ARG A 214 -27.05 5.10 3.30
CA ARG A 214 -28.28 5.86 3.00
C ARG A 214 -28.03 7.03 2.04
N PRO A 215 -29.11 7.66 1.51
CA PRO A 215 -28.99 8.94 0.83
C PRO A 215 -28.32 10.00 1.73
N PRO A 216 -27.63 10.98 1.14
CA PRO A 216 -26.93 12.02 1.89
C PRO A 216 -27.88 12.79 2.82
N GLU A 217 -27.49 12.98 4.08
CA GLU A 217 -28.25 13.72 5.09
C GLU A 217 -27.55 15.05 5.42
N PRO A 218 -27.93 16.19 4.78
CA PRO A 218 -27.21 17.47 4.91
C PRO A 218 -27.16 18.00 6.36
N GLY A 219 -28.10 17.56 7.21
CA GLY A 219 -28.12 17.92 8.62
C GLY A 219 -26.90 17.43 9.42
N LEU A 220 -26.11 16.50 8.87
CA LEU A 220 -24.83 16.08 9.46
C LEU A 220 -23.77 17.19 9.40
N ILE A 221 -23.77 18.01 8.34
CA ILE A 221 -22.75 19.04 8.08
C ILE A 221 -22.44 19.92 9.30
N PRO A 222 -23.42 20.62 9.92
CA PRO A 222 -23.14 21.49 11.06
C PRO A 222 -22.67 20.73 12.31
N MET A 223 -22.85 19.41 12.35
CA MET A 223 -22.46 18.56 13.49
C MET A 223 -21.03 18.04 13.37
N VAL A 224 -20.47 17.94 12.16
CA VAL A 224 -19.13 17.38 11.93
C VAL A 224 -18.08 17.90 12.93
N PRO A 225 -17.96 19.22 13.19
CA PRO A 225 -16.93 19.75 14.08
C PRO A 225 -17.07 19.33 15.56
N THR A 226 -18.22 18.79 15.96
CA THR A 226 -18.53 18.40 17.36
C THR A 226 -18.51 16.90 17.59
N LEU A 227 -18.41 16.10 16.52
CA LEU A 227 -18.43 14.63 16.56
C LEU A 227 -17.06 14.06 16.91
N LEU A 228 -16.66 14.30 18.16
CA LEU A 228 -15.41 13.84 18.75
C LEU A 228 -15.64 12.62 19.65
N THR A 229 -14.58 11.85 19.84
CA THR A 229 -14.49 10.84 20.92
C THR A 229 -14.67 11.49 22.28
N ALA A 230 -15.04 10.71 23.29
CA ALA A 230 -15.26 11.21 24.66
C ALA A 230 -14.05 11.97 25.27
N ASP A 231 -12.82 11.70 24.82
CA ASP A 231 -11.61 12.43 25.24
C ASP A 231 -11.43 13.79 24.53
N GLY A 232 -12.27 14.12 23.55
CA GLY A 232 -12.27 15.36 22.78
C GLY A 232 -11.08 15.51 21.83
N ARG A 233 -10.27 14.46 21.63
CA ARG A 233 -9.00 14.57 20.88
C ARG A 233 -9.10 14.14 19.43
N ARG A 234 -10.01 13.22 19.12
CA ARG A 234 -10.11 12.58 17.80
C ARG A 234 -11.54 12.65 17.27
N PRO A 235 -11.74 12.71 15.94
CA PRO A 235 -13.06 12.51 15.37
C PRO A 235 -13.57 11.11 15.71
N LEU A 236 -14.90 10.96 15.78
CA LEU A 236 -15.52 9.65 15.93
C LEU A 236 -15.15 8.73 14.75
N PRO A 237 -14.93 7.42 14.98
CA PRO A 237 -14.79 6.45 13.91
C PRO A 237 -15.94 6.57 12.89
N LEU A 238 -15.63 6.32 11.61
CA LEU A 238 -16.56 6.43 10.47
C LEU A 238 -17.03 7.83 10.11
N LEU A 239 -16.61 8.88 10.83
CA LEU A 239 -17.03 10.25 10.51
C LEU A 239 -16.59 10.65 9.09
N SER A 240 -15.34 10.39 8.71
CA SER A 240 -14.84 10.68 7.36
C SER A 240 -15.69 10.00 6.30
N ARG A 241 -15.93 8.69 6.43
CA ARG A 241 -16.79 7.92 5.50
C ARG A 241 -18.21 8.48 5.41
N ALA A 242 -18.79 8.95 6.51
CA ALA A 242 -20.10 9.58 6.50
C ALA A 242 -20.09 10.96 5.81
N VAL A 243 -19.00 11.73 5.97
CA VAL A 243 -18.78 13.00 5.29
C VAL A 243 -18.60 12.80 3.79
N ASP A 244 -17.84 11.80 3.35
CA ASP A 244 -17.64 11.48 1.93
C ASP A 244 -18.98 11.24 1.21
N ARG A 245 -19.96 10.64 1.90
CA ARG A 245 -21.32 10.45 1.36
C ARG A 245 -22.09 11.74 1.14
N LEU A 246 -21.74 12.84 1.82
CA LEU A 246 -22.38 14.14 1.59
C LEU A 246 -22.02 14.73 0.22
N GLY A 247 -20.83 14.39 -0.27
CA GLY A 247 -20.30 14.86 -1.54
C GLY A 247 -20.31 16.38 -1.67
N ALA A 248 -20.77 16.87 -2.83
CA ALA A 248 -20.83 18.30 -3.14
C ALA A 248 -21.67 19.14 -2.16
N LEU A 249 -22.58 18.52 -1.40
CA LEU A 249 -23.38 19.23 -0.39
C LEU A 249 -22.52 19.78 0.74
N ALA A 250 -21.37 19.16 1.03
CA ALA A 250 -20.46 19.57 2.09
C ALA A 250 -19.49 20.69 1.67
N VAL A 251 -19.35 21.00 0.38
CA VAL A 251 -18.35 21.96 -0.14
C VAL A 251 -18.39 23.33 0.56
N PRO A 252 -19.54 23.98 0.78
CA PRO A 252 -19.57 25.27 1.48
C PRO A 252 -18.97 25.21 2.89
N ALA A 253 -19.28 24.15 3.65
CA ALA A 253 -18.72 23.97 4.99
C ALA A 253 -17.26 23.49 4.95
N ALA A 254 -16.89 22.70 3.95
CA ALA A 254 -15.53 22.22 3.76
C ALA A 254 -14.53 23.36 3.55
N ARG A 255 -14.94 24.46 2.91
CA ARG A 255 -14.10 25.68 2.79
C ARG A 255 -13.78 26.29 4.15
N GLU A 256 -14.72 26.25 5.09
CA GLU A 256 -14.47 26.71 6.47
C GLU A 256 -13.60 25.69 7.21
N TRP A 257 -13.93 24.40 7.09
CA TRP A 257 -13.19 23.31 7.74
C TRP A 257 -11.72 23.29 7.34
N ALA A 258 -11.42 23.46 6.05
CA ALA A 258 -10.07 23.49 5.49
C ALA A 258 -9.14 24.49 6.20
N THR A 259 -9.69 25.58 6.74
CA THR A 259 -8.93 26.62 7.46
C THR A 259 -8.95 26.45 8.99
N ASP A 260 -9.59 25.41 9.50
CA ASP A 260 -9.72 25.16 10.94
C ASP A 260 -8.38 24.74 11.56
N PRO A 261 -8.01 25.24 12.75
CA PRO A 261 -6.75 24.86 13.40
C PRO A 261 -6.66 23.39 13.80
N ARG A 262 -7.79 22.67 13.87
CA ARG A 262 -7.81 21.23 14.14
C ARG A 262 -7.43 20.48 12.86
N GLN A 263 -6.23 19.93 12.83
CA GLN A 263 -5.67 19.20 11.69
C GLN A 263 -6.63 18.17 11.08
N TRP A 264 -7.34 17.38 11.90
CA TRP A 264 -8.28 16.37 11.40
C TRP A 264 -9.47 17.00 10.65
N LEU A 265 -9.95 18.16 11.08
CA LEU A 265 -11.09 18.84 10.47
C LEU A 265 -10.66 19.58 9.22
N SER A 266 -9.49 20.24 9.26
CA SER A 266 -8.84 20.81 8.08
C SER A 266 -8.65 19.74 7.01
N TRP A 267 -8.05 18.60 7.35
CA TRP A 267 -7.90 17.47 6.44
C TRP A 267 -9.24 16.96 5.89
N THR A 268 -10.27 16.84 6.72
CA THR A 268 -11.62 16.46 6.27
C THR A 268 -12.17 17.46 5.26
N GLY A 269 -11.99 18.76 5.49
CA GLY A 269 -12.33 19.82 4.54
C GLY A 269 -11.56 19.66 3.23
N MET A 270 -10.23 19.49 3.28
CA MET A 270 -9.39 19.30 2.11
C MET A 270 -9.82 18.10 1.27
N MET A 271 -10.18 16.97 1.88
CA MET A 271 -10.66 15.79 1.15
C MET A 271 -11.98 16.06 0.41
N VAL A 272 -12.92 16.76 1.05
CA VAL A 272 -14.16 17.17 0.38
C VAL A 272 -13.88 18.14 -0.77
N LEU A 273 -12.96 19.10 -0.60
CA LEU A 273 -12.60 20.04 -1.66
C LEU A 273 -11.86 19.34 -2.82
N ALA A 274 -10.98 18.40 -2.52
CA ALA A 274 -10.29 17.59 -3.52
C ALA A 274 -11.29 16.77 -4.36
N GLU A 275 -12.33 16.20 -3.73
CA GLU A 275 -13.32 15.35 -4.40
C GLU A 275 -14.56 16.10 -4.93
N HIS A 276 -14.85 17.32 -4.49
CA HIS A 276 -16.09 18.00 -4.89
C HIS A 276 -15.96 19.50 -5.11
N GLY A 277 -14.80 20.09 -4.78
CA GLY A 277 -14.52 21.49 -4.99
C GLY A 277 -14.47 21.90 -6.46
N ASP A 278 -14.44 23.21 -6.67
CA ASP A 278 -14.33 23.85 -7.97
C ASP A 278 -12.96 24.55 -8.11
N THR A 279 -12.74 25.24 -9.22
CA THR A 279 -11.44 25.89 -9.50
C THR A 279 -11.05 26.96 -8.48
N ALA A 280 -11.99 27.52 -7.72
CA ALA A 280 -11.68 28.46 -6.65
C ALA A 280 -10.97 27.78 -5.46
N ASP A 281 -11.07 26.47 -5.34
CA ASP A 281 -10.45 25.67 -4.27
C ASP A 281 -9.04 25.19 -4.65
N LEU A 282 -8.59 25.40 -5.89
CA LEU A 282 -7.25 25.00 -6.35
C LEU A 282 -6.10 25.59 -5.49
N PRO A 283 -6.09 26.89 -5.14
CA PRO A 283 -4.98 27.46 -4.37
C PRO A 283 -4.78 26.76 -3.01
N VAL A 284 -5.87 26.44 -2.31
CA VAL A 284 -5.77 25.81 -0.98
C VAL A 284 -5.32 24.35 -1.08
N LEU A 285 -5.74 23.61 -2.12
CA LEU A 285 -5.27 22.24 -2.36
C LEU A 285 -3.77 22.19 -2.70
N ILE A 286 -3.27 23.16 -3.47
CA ILE A 286 -1.85 23.27 -3.82
C ILE A 286 -1.03 23.69 -2.59
N GLU A 287 -1.54 24.61 -1.78
CA GLU A 287 -0.90 25.03 -0.53
C GLU A 287 -0.75 23.84 0.44
N GLU A 288 -1.80 23.03 0.59
CA GLU A 288 -1.76 21.82 1.43
C GLU A 288 -0.73 20.81 0.91
N LEU A 289 -0.72 20.54 -0.40
CA LEU A 289 0.28 19.67 -1.01
C LEU A 289 1.71 20.19 -0.77
N SER A 290 1.91 21.51 -0.80
CA SER A 290 3.18 22.16 -0.48
C SER A 290 3.55 22.07 1.00
N ALA A 291 2.56 22.09 1.89
CA ALA A 291 2.77 21.88 3.32
C ALA A 291 3.29 20.46 3.59
N HIS A 292 2.64 19.43 3.04
CA HIS A 292 3.11 18.04 3.11
C HIS A 292 4.56 17.89 2.64
N TRP A 293 4.91 18.51 1.51
CA TRP A 293 6.28 18.49 0.99
C TRP A 293 7.27 19.10 1.97
N THR A 294 6.92 20.24 2.56
CA THR A 294 7.79 20.99 3.48
C THR A 294 8.11 20.19 4.74
N VAL A 295 7.11 19.51 5.30
CA VAL A 295 7.27 18.69 6.51
C VAL A 295 7.71 17.25 6.21
N ARG A 296 7.85 16.88 4.93
CA ARG A 296 8.18 15.52 4.46
C ARG A 296 7.17 14.48 4.94
N ASP A 297 5.90 14.83 4.89
CA ASP A 297 4.83 13.87 5.12
C ASP A 297 4.48 13.17 3.82
N TRP A 298 4.77 11.87 3.78
CA TRP A 298 4.67 11.03 2.59
C TRP A 298 3.40 10.16 2.58
N CYS A 299 2.52 10.30 3.58
CA CYS A 299 1.27 9.54 3.68
C CYS A 299 0.06 10.48 3.54
N GLY A 300 -0.76 10.28 2.51
CA GLY A 300 -1.94 11.08 2.19
C GLY A 300 -1.83 12.07 1.02
N PRO A 301 -0.65 12.57 0.58
CA PRO A 301 -0.58 13.46 -0.57
C PRO A 301 -1.14 12.87 -1.88
N ASP A 302 -1.20 11.54 -2.02
CA ASP A 302 -1.88 10.83 -3.11
C ASP A 302 -3.32 11.30 -3.32
N ARG A 303 -4.07 11.54 -2.24
CA ARG A 303 -5.46 12.00 -2.30
C ARG A 303 -5.57 13.42 -2.84
N LEU A 304 -4.65 14.31 -2.46
CA LEU A 304 -4.56 15.66 -3.01
C LEU A 304 -4.18 15.61 -4.49
N ALA A 305 -3.23 14.76 -4.88
CA ALA A 305 -2.85 14.56 -6.28
C ALA A 305 -4.03 14.05 -7.12
N ALA A 306 -4.79 13.07 -6.61
CA ALA A 306 -6.01 12.57 -7.25
C ALA A 306 -7.06 13.69 -7.39
N GLY A 307 -7.26 14.52 -6.36
CA GLY A 307 -8.14 15.68 -6.42
C GLY A 307 -7.73 16.69 -7.49
N LEU A 308 -6.45 17.08 -7.51
CA LEU A 308 -5.89 18.02 -8.47
C LEU A 308 -6.01 17.52 -9.93
N SER A 309 -5.91 16.20 -10.16
CA SER A 309 -5.99 15.61 -11.50
C SER A 309 -7.29 15.95 -12.24
N ARG A 310 -8.40 16.14 -11.51
CA ARG A 310 -9.73 16.42 -12.07
C ARG A 310 -9.82 17.79 -12.75
N PHE A 311 -8.97 18.73 -12.35
CA PHE A 311 -8.92 20.07 -12.93
C PHE A 311 -8.05 20.13 -14.19
N GLY A 312 -7.33 19.05 -14.50
CA GLY A 312 -6.49 18.94 -15.70
C GLY A 312 -5.53 20.13 -15.84
N PRO A 313 -5.41 20.75 -17.03
CA PRO A 313 -4.51 21.88 -17.26
C PRO A 313 -4.74 23.10 -16.36
N GLN A 314 -5.90 23.24 -15.71
CA GLN A 314 -6.16 24.35 -14.79
C GLN A 314 -5.34 24.24 -13.49
N ALA A 315 -4.88 23.03 -13.13
CA ALA A 315 -4.01 22.79 -11.98
C ALA A 315 -2.50 22.80 -12.35
N ALA A 316 -2.11 23.41 -13.49
CA ALA A 316 -0.73 23.40 -13.98
C ALA A 316 0.32 23.89 -12.96
N GLU A 317 -0.07 24.79 -12.04
CA GLU A 317 0.80 25.26 -10.95
C GLU A 317 1.26 24.14 -10.01
N ALA A 318 0.48 23.05 -9.89
CA ALA A 318 0.83 21.89 -9.06
C ALA A 318 1.88 20.98 -9.72
N ALA A 319 2.05 21.03 -11.05
CA ALA A 319 2.85 20.05 -11.78
C ALA A 319 4.31 19.94 -11.31
N PRO A 320 5.06 21.03 -11.05
CA PRO A 320 6.43 20.93 -10.54
C PRO A 320 6.51 20.24 -9.17
N LEU A 321 5.51 20.45 -8.32
CA LEU A 321 5.46 19.84 -6.99
C LEU A 321 5.08 18.35 -7.08
N LEU A 322 4.12 17.99 -7.93
CA LEU A 322 3.76 16.60 -8.20
C LEU A 322 4.95 15.81 -8.78
N ARG A 323 5.76 16.42 -9.67
CA ARG A 323 7.01 15.81 -10.15
C ARG A 323 8.00 15.58 -9.02
N ARG A 324 8.11 16.49 -8.05
CA ARG A 324 8.95 16.28 -6.86
C ARG A 324 8.45 15.13 -5.99
N PHE A 325 7.15 15.04 -5.74
CA PHE A 325 6.58 13.91 -5.00
C PHE A 325 6.84 12.58 -5.71
N TRP A 326 6.56 12.49 -7.01
CA TRP A 326 6.89 11.30 -7.81
C TRP A 326 8.36 10.90 -7.72
N LEU A 327 9.28 11.89 -7.76
CA LEU A 327 10.71 11.63 -7.69
C LEU A 327 11.21 11.22 -6.31
N HIS A 328 10.64 11.79 -5.24
CA HIS A 328 11.20 11.71 -3.89
C HIS A 328 10.45 10.78 -2.94
N THR A 329 9.19 10.45 -3.22
CA THR A 329 8.37 9.68 -2.28
C THR A 329 9.03 8.33 -1.95
N PRO A 330 9.26 8.05 -0.66
CA PRO A 330 9.59 6.71 -0.19
C PRO A 330 8.33 5.82 -0.09
N HIS A 331 7.14 6.42 -0.03
CA HIS A 331 5.86 5.74 -0.01
C HIS A 331 5.47 5.38 -1.44
N SER A 332 6.00 4.25 -1.92
CA SER A 332 5.87 3.82 -3.32
C SER A 332 4.43 3.65 -3.77
N TYR A 333 3.54 3.19 -2.88
CA TYR A 333 2.09 3.11 -3.10
C TYR A 333 1.49 4.40 -3.69
N GLU A 334 1.92 5.58 -3.24
CA GLU A 334 1.38 6.87 -3.71
C GLU A 334 1.85 7.28 -5.12
N ARG A 335 2.88 6.62 -5.64
CA ARG A 335 3.54 6.98 -6.89
C ARG A 335 2.57 7.01 -8.07
N LEU A 336 1.63 6.07 -8.09
CA LEU A 336 0.59 6.00 -9.12
C LEU A 336 -0.26 7.28 -9.16
N ALA A 337 -0.66 7.79 -7.99
CA ALA A 337 -1.52 8.97 -7.91
C ALA A 337 -0.83 10.20 -8.49
N TYR A 338 0.48 10.37 -8.21
CA TYR A 338 1.27 11.46 -8.80
C TYR A 338 1.42 11.31 -10.31
N LEU A 339 1.65 10.10 -10.82
CA LEU A 339 1.73 9.84 -12.26
C LEU A 339 0.39 10.14 -12.97
N LYS A 340 -0.73 9.70 -12.41
CA LYS A 340 -2.08 9.99 -12.92
C LYS A 340 -2.38 11.49 -12.89
N ALA A 341 -2.00 12.19 -11.83
CA ALA A 341 -2.17 13.63 -11.72
C ALA A 341 -1.34 14.38 -12.77
N LEU A 342 -0.07 14.02 -12.95
CA LEU A 342 0.79 14.61 -13.97
C LEU A 342 0.27 14.36 -15.39
N ALA A 343 -0.19 13.15 -15.68
CA ALA A 343 -0.80 12.82 -16.96
C ALA A 343 -2.01 13.69 -17.30
N ALA A 344 -2.84 14.03 -16.30
CA ALA A 344 -4.01 14.88 -16.49
C ALA A 344 -3.67 16.39 -16.56
N ILE A 345 -2.67 16.84 -15.81
CA ILE A 345 -2.35 18.26 -15.62
C ILE A 345 -1.32 18.76 -16.63
N ASP A 346 -0.22 18.04 -16.80
CA ASP A 346 0.94 18.40 -17.62
C ASP A 346 1.55 17.12 -18.25
N PRO A 347 0.93 16.57 -19.32
CA PRO A 347 1.34 15.30 -19.92
C PRO A 347 2.69 15.37 -20.65
N ALA A 348 3.26 16.57 -20.84
CA ALA A 348 4.52 16.74 -21.54
C ALA A 348 5.65 15.97 -20.83
N GLY A 349 6.37 15.14 -21.60
CA GLY A 349 7.51 14.36 -21.11
C GLY A 349 7.15 13.14 -20.25
N MET A 350 5.88 12.73 -20.20
CA MET A 350 5.46 11.54 -19.43
C MET A 350 5.93 10.20 -20.02
N GLU A 351 6.37 10.18 -21.28
CA GLU A 351 6.87 8.97 -21.96
C GLU A 351 7.96 8.25 -21.15
N HIS A 352 8.92 9.01 -20.59
CA HIS A 352 9.98 8.44 -19.77
C HIS A 352 9.45 7.85 -18.47
N ALA A 353 8.47 8.52 -17.84
CA ALA A 353 7.86 8.04 -16.60
C ALA A 353 7.09 6.72 -16.86
N TYR A 354 6.31 6.64 -17.94
CA TYR A 354 5.61 5.40 -18.30
C TYR A 354 6.56 4.27 -18.68
N PHE A 355 7.63 4.57 -19.40
CA PHE A 355 8.67 3.60 -19.71
C PHE A 355 9.29 3.04 -18.43
N GLU A 356 9.76 3.92 -17.54
CA GLU A 356 10.34 3.53 -16.26
C GLU A 356 9.37 2.69 -15.41
N SER A 357 8.09 3.03 -15.41
CA SER A 357 7.07 2.34 -14.62
C SER A 357 6.94 0.85 -14.89
N LEU A 358 7.38 0.34 -16.05
CA LEU A 358 7.41 -1.10 -16.36
C LEU A 358 8.38 -1.92 -15.47
N TRP A 359 9.26 -1.25 -14.73
CA TRP A 359 10.19 -1.84 -13.76
C TRP A 359 9.91 -1.43 -12.32
N ASP A 360 8.84 -0.68 -12.07
CA ASP A 360 8.50 -0.17 -10.75
C ASP A 360 8.15 -1.31 -9.78
N CYS A 361 8.41 -1.10 -8.48
CA CYS A 361 8.01 -2.03 -7.43
C CYS A 361 6.49 -2.19 -7.32
N GLU A 362 5.70 -1.17 -7.64
CA GLU A 362 4.24 -1.22 -7.49
C GLU A 362 3.57 -1.77 -8.75
N SER A 363 2.74 -2.80 -8.59
CA SER A 363 1.94 -3.42 -9.66
C SER A 363 1.10 -2.40 -10.43
N ASP A 364 0.45 -1.48 -9.73
CA ASP A 364 -0.36 -0.43 -10.34
C ASP A 364 0.46 0.54 -11.21
N ALA A 365 1.70 0.85 -10.81
CA ALA A 365 2.60 1.64 -11.65
C ALA A 365 2.99 0.84 -12.90
N ARG A 366 3.29 -0.46 -12.77
CA ARG A 366 3.54 -1.35 -13.92
C ARG A 366 2.34 -1.41 -14.86
N LEU A 367 1.11 -1.52 -14.34
CA LEU A 367 -0.13 -1.47 -15.15
C LEU A 367 -0.27 -0.16 -15.92
N LEU A 368 0.05 0.98 -15.29
CA LEU A 368 0.04 2.27 -15.98
C LEU A 368 1.12 2.34 -17.08
N GLY A 369 2.32 1.81 -16.82
CA GLY A 369 3.38 1.68 -17.82
C GLY A 369 2.95 0.79 -18.98
N ILE A 370 2.32 -0.36 -18.68
CA ILE A 370 1.73 -1.25 -19.68
C ILE A 370 0.63 -0.55 -20.46
N ALA A 371 -0.16 0.35 -19.89
CA ALA A 371 -1.17 1.06 -20.68
C ALA A 371 -0.58 2.18 -21.57
N SER A 372 0.52 2.80 -21.16
CA SER A 372 0.88 4.16 -21.66
C SER A 372 2.30 4.33 -22.18
N ALA A 373 3.23 3.39 -21.94
CA ALA A 373 4.61 3.50 -22.43
C ALA A 373 4.65 3.62 -23.96
N PRO A 374 5.63 4.30 -24.57
CA PRO A 374 5.70 4.42 -26.03
C PRO A 374 5.94 3.06 -26.70
N ASP A 375 5.41 2.88 -27.91
CA ASP A 375 5.60 1.63 -28.66
C ASP A 375 7.00 1.58 -29.29
N MET A 376 7.91 0.92 -28.59
CA MET A 376 9.31 0.74 -28.98
C MET A 376 9.85 -0.61 -28.52
N LEU A 377 10.89 -1.10 -29.20
CA LEU A 377 11.43 -2.45 -28.98
C LEU A 377 11.73 -2.78 -27.49
N PRO A 378 12.40 -1.90 -26.70
CA PRO A 378 12.64 -2.18 -25.28
C PRO A 378 11.36 -2.34 -24.44
N VAL A 379 10.27 -1.66 -24.83
CA VAL A 379 8.96 -1.84 -24.18
C VAL A 379 8.40 -3.21 -24.51
N TRP A 380 8.44 -3.63 -25.77
CA TRP A 380 7.92 -4.94 -26.18
C TRP A 380 8.66 -6.09 -25.52
N GLU A 381 9.99 -5.99 -25.46
CA GLU A 381 10.83 -6.96 -24.74
C GLU A 381 10.44 -7.03 -23.26
N ARG A 382 10.23 -5.86 -22.63
CA ARG A 382 9.80 -5.81 -21.23
C ARG A 382 8.38 -6.36 -21.02
N LEU A 383 7.44 -6.08 -21.91
CA LEU A 383 6.09 -6.64 -21.84
C LEU A 383 6.11 -8.17 -21.95
N ALA A 384 6.95 -8.73 -22.84
CA ALA A 384 7.12 -10.18 -22.95
C ALA A 384 7.69 -10.78 -21.67
N GLN A 385 8.70 -10.14 -21.08
CA GLN A 385 9.24 -10.55 -19.78
C GLN A 385 8.17 -10.50 -18.69
N LEU A 386 7.38 -9.42 -18.59
CA LEU A 386 6.32 -9.28 -17.58
C LEU A 386 5.27 -10.38 -17.75
N ARG A 387 4.79 -10.62 -18.97
CA ARG A 387 3.82 -11.69 -19.28
C ARG A 387 4.30 -13.06 -18.81
N ASP A 388 5.58 -13.36 -19.01
CA ASP A 388 6.14 -14.69 -18.79
C ASP A 388 6.77 -14.86 -17.39
N ASP A 389 6.87 -13.80 -16.59
CA ASP A 389 7.50 -13.83 -15.27
C ASP A 389 6.60 -14.55 -14.25
N PRO A 390 7.00 -15.71 -13.70
CA PRO A 390 6.18 -16.44 -12.74
C PRO A 390 6.04 -15.74 -11.40
N MET A 391 6.92 -14.77 -11.09
CA MET A 391 6.83 -13.94 -9.87
C MET A 391 5.83 -12.79 -10.00
N GLU A 392 5.40 -12.45 -11.23
CA GLU A 392 4.54 -11.30 -11.48
C GLU A 392 3.07 -11.57 -11.17
N GLU A 393 2.39 -10.51 -10.74
CA GLU A 393 0.96 -10.54 -10.44
C GLU A 393 0.13 -10.94 -11.67
N PRO A 394 -0.89 -11.81 -11.51
CA PRO A 394 -1.72 -12.28 -12.61
C PRO A 394 -2.29 -11.17 -13.49
N GLU A 395 -2.74 -10.08 -12.88
CA GLU A 395 -3.32 -8.91 -13.55
C GLU A 395 -2.30 -8.21 -14.44
N VAL A 396 -1.06 -8.03 -13.96
CA VAL A 396 0.04 -7.42 -14.73
C VAL A 396 0.44 -8.32 -15.90
N ARG A 397 0.52 -9.64 -15.69
CA ARG A 397 0.81 -10.60 -16.77
C ARG A 397 -0.25 -10.58 -17.85
N SER A 398 -1.53 -10.56 -17.46
CA SER A 398 -2.67 -10.50 -18.39
C SER A 398 -2.61 -9.22 -19.21
N ALA A 399 -2.45 -8.07 -18.56
CA ALA A 399 -2.37 -6.77 -19.23
C ALA A 399 -1.19 -6.69 -20.21
N ALA A 400 -0.02 -7.22 -19.84
CA ALA A 400 1.14 -7.26 -20.74
C ALA A 400 0.89 -8.16 -21.96
N GLY A 401 0.27 -9.33 -21.75
CA GLY A 401 -0.12 -10.24 -22.83
C GLY A 401 -1.14 -9.62 -23.79
N GLU A 402 -2.18 -8.97 -23.26
CA GLU A 402 -3.20 -8.27 -24.06
C GLU A 402 -2.58 -7.15 -24.89
N ARG A 403 -1.66 -6.36 -24.32
CA ARG A 403 -0.97 -5.30 -25.06
C ARG A 403 -0.09 -5.84 -26.18
N LEU A 404 0.64 -6.93 -25.96
CA LEU A 404 1.45 -7.55 -27.01
C LEU A 404 0.60 -8.02 -28.20
N VAL A 405 -0.55 -8.65 -27.93
CA VAL A 405 -1.49 -9.06 -28.99
C VAL A 405 -2.01 -7.86 -29.78
N ALA A 406 -2.28 -6.74 -29.11
CA ALA A 406 -2.73 -5.52 -29.75
C ALA A 406 -1.66 -4.84 -30.62
N LEU A 407 -0.37 -5.11 -30.37
CA LEU A 407 0.74 -4.59 -31.17
C LEU A 407 1.03 -5.42 -32.43
N ASP A 408 0.67 -6.71 -32.41
CA ASP A 408 0.84 -7.63 -33.53
C ASP A 408 -0.30 -7.55 -34.57
N GLY A 409 -1.46 -6.99 -34.19
CA GLY A 409 -2.65 -6.84 -35.03
C GLY A 409 -2.81 -5.46 -35.63
#